data_AF-A0A6B8RBA1-F1
#
_entry.id   AF-A0A6B8RBA1-F1
#
_cell.length_a   1.000
_cell.length_b   1.000
_cell.length_c   1.000
_cell.angle_alpha   90.00
_cell.angle_beta   90.00
_cell.angle_gamma   90.00
#
_symmetry.space_group_name_H-M   'P 1'
#
loop_
_entity.id
_entity.type
_entity.pdbx_description
1 polymer ?
#
loop_
_entity_poly.entity_id
_entity_poly.type
_entity_poly.pdbx_seq_one_letter_code
_entity_poly.pdbx_strand_id
1 'polypeptide(L)'
;MNTNRLSTMLYGLSLIITIAVFLLLSSWGDDMGFWLVSLLAVLFAESMGYWFFGYVIKRNSRRESVPAFVPFMTLTVFYGAAVIFHLCLFWLVLQISFTSYLVIHLITFAIWAIGMGMVHYFTDYVRDQAENAAVQTQLITQLQAVLLSIKHNLEPSKQAEREALKSELKQLMEQVKYSDPVSNASMMNVEENLLWQINSLDQCVQMLAKDEGDIGNVELSRKLIADISKDLIKRNSQLKELK
;
A
#
# COMPACT_ATOMS: atom_id res chain seq x y z
N MET A 1 -24.56 11.77 -6.77
CA MET A 1 -25.17 10.73 -5.91
C MET A 1 -24.03 10.08 -5.13
N ASN A 2 -24.08 10.07 -3.80
CA ASN A 2 -22.97 9.56 -2.97
C ASN A 2 -22.78 8.06 -3.28
N THR A 3 -21.60 7.64 -3.76
CA THR A 3 -21.34 6.27 -4.25
C THR A 3 -21.68 5.21 -3.20
N ASN A 4 -21.48 5.53 -1.92
CA ASN A 4 -21.85 4.69 -0.78
C ASN A 4 -23.36 4.47 -0.63
N ARG A 5 -24.21 5.43 -1.03
CA ARG A 5 -25.68 5.27 -0.95
C ARG A 5 -26.17 4.33 -2.05
N LEU A 6 -25.67 4.47 -3.27
CA LEU A 6 -26.02 3.59 -4.37
C LEU A 6 -25.60 2.14 -4.08
N SER A 7 -24.37 1.92 -3.58
CA SER A 7 -23.89 0.57 -3.24
C SER A 7 -24.72 -0.09 -2.14
N THR A 8 -25.09 0.67 -1.10
CA THR A 8 -25.93 0.16 0.00
C THR A 8 -27.34 -0.20 -0.49
N MET A 9 -27.92 0.60 -1.39
CA MET A 9 -29.23 0.31 -1.98
C MET A 9 -29.18 -0.93 -2.88
N LEU A 10 -28.14 -1.08 -3.71
CA LEU A 10 -27.96 -2.27 -4.56
C LEU A 10 -27.75 -3.53 -3.72
N TYR A 11 -26.98 -3.45 -2.63
CA TYR A 11 -26.81 -4.55 -1.69
C TYR A 11 -28.13 -4.94 -1.01
N GLY A 12 -28.88 -3.96 -0.50
CA GLY A 12 -30.20 -4.20 0.10
C GLY A 12 -31.17 -4.84 -0.90
N LEU A 13 -31.16 -4.40 -2.15
CA LEU A 13 -31.96 -5.00 -3.22
C LEU A 13 -31.51 -6.44 -3.52
N SER A 14 -30.20 -6.71 -3.57
CA SER A 14 -29.66 -8.07 -3.74
C SER A 14 -30.16 -9.00 -2.64
N LEU A 15 -30.05 -8.60 -1.37
CA LEU A 15 -30.53 -9.41 -0.24
C LEU A 15 -32.03 -9.71 -0.34
N ILE A 16 -32.84 -8.70 -0.69
CA ILE A 16 -34.29 -8.87 -0.86
C ILE A 16 -34.58 -9.86 -1.99
N ILE A 17 -33.88 -9.73 -3.12
CA ILE A 17 -34.04 -10.65 -4.26
C ILE A 17 -33.63 -12.06 -3.85
N THR A 18 -32.49 -12.23 -3.19
CA THR A 18 -32.00 -13.53 -2.72
C THR A 18 -33.02 -14.17 -1.78
N ILE A 19 -33.48 -13.44 -0.77
CA ILE A 19 -34.53 -13.93 0.15
C ILE A 19 -35.81 -14.26 -0.61
N ALA A 20 -36.26 -13.42 -1.56
CA ALA A 20 -37.48 -13.64 -2.32
C ALA A 20 -37.39 -14.88 -3.23
N VAL A 21 -36.30 -15.03 -3.97
CA VAL A 21 -36.02 -16.21 -4.82
C VAL A 21 -36.05 -17.46 -3.97
N PHE A 22 -35.38 -17.39 -2.82
CA PHE A 22 -35.41 -18.46 -1.87
C PHE A 22 -36.88 -18.72 -1.42
N LEU A 23 -37.61 -17.75 -0.86
CA LEU A 23 -38.98 -17.96 -0.39
C LEU A 23 -39.92 -18.54 -1.46
N LEU A 24 -39.74 -18.17 -2.72
CA LEU A 24 -40.51 -18.70 -3.87
C LEU A 24 -40.16 -20.16 -4.19
N LEU A 25 -38.90 -20.56 -3.99
CA LEU A 25 -38.41 -21.92 -4.23
C LEU A 25 -38.52 -22.81 -2.98
N SER A 26 -38.97 -22.26 -1.86
CA SER A 26 -39.10 -23.00 -0.60
C SER A 26 -40.19 -24.07 -0.69
N SER A 27 -39.81 -25.33 -0.51
CA SER A 27 -40.75 -26.40 -0.18
C SER A 27 -40.94 -26.42 1.32
N TRP A 28 -42.08 -25.94 1.80
CA TRP A 28 -42.44 -25.94 3.21
C TRP A 28 -42.74 -27.39 3.62
N GLY A 29 -41.77 -28.07 4.24
CA GLY A 29 -41.83 -29.50 4.56
C GLY A 29 -40.53 -30.03 5.18
N ASP A 30 -40.26 -31.33 5.03
CA ASP A 30 -39.12 -32.04 5.66
C ASP A 30 -37.74 -31.49 5.25
N ASP A 31 -37.65 -30.80 4.11
CA ASP A 31 -36.40 -30.23 3.58
C ASP A 31 -36.04 -28.84 4.12
N MET A 32 -36.83 -28.30 5.06
CA MET A 32 -36.63 -26.94 5.60
C MET A 32 -35.20 -26.71 6.14
N GLY A 33 -34.58 -27.76 6.71
CA GLY A 33 -33.21 -27.68 7.21
C GLY A 33 -32.16 -27.41 6.13
N PHE A 34 -32.17 -28.19 5.03
CA PHE A 34 -31.25 -28.01 3.89
C PHE A 34 -31.37 -26.61 3.31
N TRP A 35 -32.63 -26.18 3.22
CA TRP A 35 -33.01 -24.91 2.66
C TRP A 35 -32.50 -23.72 3.48
N LEU A 36 -32.71 -23.74 4.80
CA LEU A 36 -32.24 -22.70 5.73
C LEU A 36 -30.71 -22.59 5.75
N VAL A 37 -30.01 -23.73 5.81
CA VAL A 37 -28.53 -23.75 5.80
C VAL A 37 -27.99 -23.09 4.54
N SER A 38 -28.60 -23.40 3.39
CA SER A 38 -28.19 -22.85 2.10
C SER A 38 -28.46 -21.35 2.01
N LEU A 39 -29.64 -20.90 2.45
CA LEU A 39 -29.98 -19.49 2.50
C LEU A 39 -28.97 -18.71 3.35
N LEU A 40 -28.70 -19.18 4.57
CA LEU A 40 -27.74 -18.53 5.47
C LEU A 40 -26.34 -18.47 4.87
N ALA A 41 -25.89 -19.55 4.21
CA ALA A 41 -24.58 -19.60 3.58
C ALA A 41 -24.46 -18.63 2.40
N VAL A 42 -25.51 -18.49 1.56
CA VAL A 42 -25.54 -17.52 0.45
C VAL A 42 -25.60 -16.08 0.98
N LEU A 43 -26.47 -15.80 1.95
CA LEU A 43 -26.55 -14.47 2.58
C LEU A 43 -25.22 -14.08 3.22
N PHE A 44 -24.53 -15.03 3.84
CA PHE A 44 -23.18 -14.81 4.38
C PHE A 44 -22.19 -14.45 3.27
N ALA A 45 -22.17 -15.19 2.16
CA ALA A 45 -21.31 -14.90 1.02
C ALA A 45 -21.56 -13.51 0.43
N GLU A 46 -22.83 -13.13 0.26
CA GLU A 46 -23.23 -11.80 -0.22
C GLU A 46 -22.81 -10.69 0.75
N SER A 47 -23.06 -10.89 2.05
CA SER A 47 -22.71 -9.94 3.10
C SER A 47 -21.19 -9.72 3.17
N MET A 48 -20.42 -10.80 3.09
CA MET A 48 -18.95 -10.72 3.03
C MET A 48 -18.47 -10.03 1.76
N GLY A 49 -19.06 -10.36 0.59
CA GLY A 49 -18.74 -9.70 -0.67
C GLY A 49 -18.95 -8.19 -0.61
N TYR A 50 -20.08 -7.75 -0.05
CA TYR A 50 -20.36 -6.33 0.17
C TYR A 50 -19.38 -5.68 1.14
N TRP A 51 -19.05 -6.37 2.25
CA TRP A 51 -18.08 -5.87 3.22
C TRP A 51 -16.70 -5.65 2.60
N PHE A 52 -16.20 -6.61 1.81
CA PHE A 52 -14.93 -6.47 1.09
C PHE A 52 -14.98 -5.35 0.05
N PHE A 53 -16.09 -5.23 -0.69
CA PHE A 53 -16.26 -4.14 -1.64
C PHE A 53 -16.21 -2.76 -0.98
N GLY A 54 -16.90 -2.58 0.16
CA GLY A 54 -16.84 -1.36 0.95
C GLY A 54 -15.44 -1.08 1.50
N TYR A 55 -14.74 -2.13 1.96
CA TYR A 55 -13.35 -2.04 2.40
C TYR A 55 -12.43 -1.56 1.26
N VAL A 56 -12.61 -2.09 0.04
CA VAL A 56 -11.84 -1.69 -1.16
C VAL A 56 -12.05 -0.22 -1.50
N ILE A 57 -13.30 0.25 -1.56
CA ILE A 57 -13.60 1.65 -1.89
C ILE A 57 -12.92 2.60 -0.89
N LYS A 58 -12.96 2.25 0.39
CA LYS A 58 -12.34 3.06 1.45
C LYS A 58 -10.81 3.10 1.33
N ARG A 59 -10.17 1.99 0.94
CA ARG A 59 -8.70 1.91 0.77
C ARG A 59 -8.20 2.48 -0.55
N ASN A 60 -8.93 2.31 -1.65
CA ASN A 60 -8.52 2.84 -2.96
C ASN A 60 -8.43 4.39 -2.96
N SER A 61 -9.22 5.04 -2.11
CA SER A 61 -9.12 6.49 -1.85
C SER A 61 -7.74 6.90 -1.28
N ARG A 62 -6.98 5.98 -0.69
CA ARG A 62 -5.68 6.25 -0.04
C ARG A 62 -4.45 6.00 -0.94
N ARG A 63 -4.60 5.68 -2.23
CA ARG A 63 -3.48 5.43 -3.17
C ARG A 63 -2.45 4.38 -2.68
N GLU A 64 -2.85 3.42 -1.84
CA GLU A 64 -1.95 2.34 -1.40
C GLU A 64 -1.80 1.29 -2.54
N SER A 65 -0.58 1.14 -3.06
CA SER A 65 -0.25 0.37 -4.26
C SER A 65 -0.03 -1.13 -4.01
N VAL A 66 -0.98 -1.80 -3.35
CA VAL A 66 -1.03 -3.27 -3.34
C VAL A 66 -2.49 -3.71 -3.52
N PRO A 67 -2.86 -4.39 -4.62
CA PRO A 67 -4.18 -4.95 -4.80
C PRO A 67 -4.38 -6.21 -3.93
N ALA A 68 -4.13 -6.08 -2.62
CA ALA A 68 -4.31 -7.13 -1.61
C ALA A 68 -5.77 -7.58 -1.45
N PHE A 69 -6.70 -6.90 -2.13
CA PHE A 69 -8.12 -7.17 -2.08
C PHE A 69 -8.60 -8.23 -3.08
N VAL A 70 -7.87 -8.42 -4.19
CA VAL A 70 -8.25 -9.37 -5.24
C VAL A 70 -8.37 -10.80 -4.70
N PRO A 71 -7.44 -11.29 -3.86
CA PRO A 71 -7.55 -12.64 -3.31
C PRO A 71 -8.75 -12.79 -2.35
N PHE A 72 -9.06 -11.78 -1.54
CA PHE A 72 -10.23 -11.81 -0.65
C PHE A 72 -11.54 -11.92 -1.42
N MET A 73 -11.71 -11.07 -2.45
CA MET A 73 -12.91 -11.12 -3.30
C MET A 73 -13.02 -12.46 -4.04
N THR A 74 -11.90 -12.96 -4.55
CA THR A 74 -11.82 -14.24 -5.26
C THR A 74 -12.24 -15.41 -4.36
N LEU A 75 -11.72 -15.47 -3.13
CA LEU A 75 -12.09 -16.51 -2.16
C LEU A 75 -13.58 -16.46 -1.79
N THR A 76 -14.14 -15.27 -1.58
CA THR A 76 -15.58 -15.13 -1.27
C THR A 76 -16.45 -15.53 -2.45
N VAL A 77 -16.07 -15.20 -3.69
CA VAL A 77 -16.79 -15.64 -4.90
C VAL A 77 -16.73 -17.16 -5.05
N PHE A 78 -15.56 -17.78 -4.85
CA PHE A 78 -15.44 -19.24 -4.88
C PHE A 78 -16.25 -19.92 -3.79
N TYR A 79 -16.28 -19.37 -2.58
CA TYR A 79 -17.13 -19.86 -1.51
C TYR A 79 -18.62 -19.79 -1.88
N GLY A 80 -19.10 -18.66 -2.40
CA GLY A 80 -20.47 -18.52 -2.87
C GLY A 80 -20.81 -19.51 -3.99
N ALA A 81 -19.91 -19.70 -4.96
CA ALA A 81 -20.08 -20.69 -6.02
C ALA A 81 -20.13 -22.13 -5.47
N ALA A 82 -19.29 -22.47 -4.49
CA ALA A 82 -19.32 -23.77 -3.81
C ALA A 82 -20.63 -24.02 -3.06
N VAL A 83 -21.16 -22.99 -2.38
CA VAL A 83 -22.47 -23.08 -1.70
C VAL A 83 -23.60 -23.36 -2.70
N ILE A 84 -23.62 -22.66 -3.84
CA ILE A 84 -24.60 -22.91 -4.91
C ILE A 84 -24.42 -24.31 -5.48
N PHE A 85 -23.17 -24.74 -5.69
CA PHE A 85 -22.86 -26.10 -6.14
C PHE A 85 -23.37 -27.17 -5.17
N HIS A 86 -23.24 -26.94 -3.85
CA HIS A 86 -23.79 -27.87 -2.85
C HIS A 86 -25.31 -27.96 -2.90
N LEU A 87 -25.99 -26.82 -3.04
CA LEU A 87 -27.43 -26.77 -3.21
C LEU A 87 -27.87 -27.58 -4.44
N CYS A 88 -27.25 -27.35 -5.60
CA CYS A 88 -27.63 -28.02 -6.83
C CYS A 88 -27.26 -29.51 -6.86
N LEU A 89 -26.05 -29.88 -6.44
CA LEU A 89 -25.57 -31.25 -6.59
C LEU A 89 -25.95 -32.13 -5.40
N PHE A 90 -25.64 -31.71 -4.18
CA PHE A 90 -25.78 -32.57 -3.01
C PHE A 90 -27.22 -32.66 -2.53
N TRP A 91 -27.97 -31.56 -2.60
CA TRP A 91 -29.37 -31.55 -2.19
C TRP A 91 -30.30 -31.99 -3.34
N LEU A 92 -30.30 -31.30 -4.50
CA LEU A 92 -31.27 -31.60 -5.56
C LEU A 92 -31.00 -32.89 -6.34
N VAL A 93 -29.73 -33.26 -6.58
CA VAL A 93 -29.38 -34.43 -7.42
C VAL A 93 -29.10 -35.67 -6.57
N LEU A 94 -28.25 -35.55 -5.54
CA LEU A 94 -27.77 -36.71 -4.77
C LEU A 94 -28.60 -37.01 -3.51
N GLN A 95 -29.47 -36.09 -3.08
CA GLN A 95 -30.37 -36.25 -1.92
C GLN A 95 -29.65 -36.81 -0.67
N ILE A 96 -28.48 -36.26 -0.34
CA ILE A 96 -27.69 -36.74 0.79
C ILE A 96 -28.37 -36.44 2.13
N SER A 97 -27.98 -37.16 3.19
CA SER A 97 -28.51 -36.89 4.54
C SER A 97 -28.21 -35.46 5.01
N PHE A 98 -29.10 -34.89 5.82
CA PHE A 98 -28.94 -33.52 6.34
C PHE A 98 -27.65 -33.35 7.13
N THR A 99 -27.27 -34.34 7.93
CA THR A 99 -26.02 -34.33 8.69
C THR A 99 -24.81 -34.24 7.77
N SER A 100 -24.77 -35.03 6.70
CA SER A 100 -23.69 -34.98 5.71
C SER A 100 -23.65 -33.62 5.00
N TYR A 101 -24.81 -33.07 4.64
CA TYR A 101 -24.93 -31.76 4.00
C TYR A 101 -24.39 -30.63 4.88
N LEU A 102 -24.77 -30.63 6.16
CA LEU A 102 -24.31 -29.66 7.14
C LEU A 102 -22.79 -29.75 7.34
N VAL A 103 -22.23 -30.97 7.42
CA VAL A 103 -20.79 -31.17 7.54
C VAL A 103 -20.04 -30.65 6.32
N ILE A 104 -20.54 -30.85 5.10
CA ILE A 104 -19.93 -30.30 3.88
C ILE A 104 -19.89 -28.77 3.92
N HIS A 105 -20.98 -28.12 4.33
CA HIS A 105 -21.01 -26.66 4.51
C HIS A 105 -20.02 -26.17 5.57
N LEU A 106 -19.94 -26.85 6.72
CA LEU A 106 -18.98 -26.51 7.77
C LEU A 106 -17.53 -26.65 7.30
N ILE A 107 -17.20 -27.72 6.59
CA ILE A 107 -15.85 -27.93 6.02
C ILE A 107 -15.53 -26.82 5.02
N THR A 108 -16.46 -26.49 4.14
CA THR A 108 -16.29 -25.46 3.12
C THR A 108 -16.10 -24.08 3.75
N PHE A 109 -16.89 -23.77 4.77
CA PHE A 109 -16.74 -22.56 5.56
C PHE A 109 -15.37 -22.51 6.26
N ALA A 110 -14.91 -23.62 6.85
CA ALA A 110 -13.60 -23.69 7.50
C ALA A 110 -12.45 -23.46 6.51
N ILE A 111 -12.50 -24.05 5.32
CA ILE A 111 -11.51 -23.83 4.25
C ILE A 111 -11.49 -22.36 3.83
N TRP A 112 -12.66 -21.75 3.64
CA TRP A 112 -12.77 -20.33 3.34
C TRP A 112 -12.14 -19.47 4.46
N ALA A 113 -12.51 -19.71 5.72
CA ALA A 113 -11.99 -18.96 6.86
C ALA A 113 -10.46 -19.07 7.00
N ILE A 114 -9.89 -20.26 6.81
CA ILE A 114 -8.44 -20.46 6.80
C ILE A 114 -7.78 -19.69 5.66
N GLY A 115 -8.33 -19.79 4.44
CA GLY A 115 -7.82 -19.06 3.28
C GLY A 115 -7.83 -17.55 3.50
N MET A 116 -8.91 -17.02 4.09
CA MET A 116 -9.02 -15.62 4.48
C MET A 116 -7.95 -15.20 5.48
N GLY A 117 -7.70 -16.03 6.51
CA GLY A 117 -6.63 -15.79 7.49
C GLY A 117 -5.24 -15.75 6.84
N MET A 118 -4.96 -16.67 5.91
CA MET A 118 -3.68 -16.71 5.19
C MET A 118 -3.48 -15.47 4.32
N VAL A 119 -4.49 -15.05 3.56
CA VAL A 119 -4.42 -13.83 2.73
C VAL A 119 -4.20 -12.60 3.60
N HIS A 120 -4.87 -12.52 4.75
CA HIS A 120 -4.68 -11.42 5.70
C HIS A 120 -3.24 -11.37 6.21
N TYR A 121 -2.71 -12.49 6.70
CA TYR A 121 -1.34 -12.58 7.20
C TYR A 121 -0.31 -12.21 6.12
N PHE A 122 -0.47 -12.75 4.91
CA PHE A 122 0.41 -12.45 3.79
C PHE A 122 0.37 -10.98 3.39
N THR A 123 -0.82 -10.37 3.37
CA THR A 123 -1.00 -8.95 3.07
C THR A 123 -0.28 -8.07 4.09
N ASP A 124 -0.44 -8.36 5.38
CA ASP A 124 0.23 -7.61 6.43
C ASP A 124 1.75 -7.77 6.38
N TYR A 125 2.22 -8.99 6.14
CA TYR A 125 3.64 -9.26 5.97
C TYR A 125 4.25 -8.48 4.79
N VAL A 126 3.59 -8.51 3.62
CA VAL A 126 4.06 -7.76 2.45
C VAL A 126 4.03 -6.25 2.70
N ARG A 127 3.01 -5.76 3.41
CA ARG A 127 2.92 -4.34 3.78
C ARG A 127 4.06 -3.93 4.71
N ASP A 128 4.32 -4.71 5.75
CA ASP A 128 5.41 -4.45 6.69
C ASP A 128 6.77 -4.47 5.98
N GLN A 129 7.00 -5.43 5.09
CA GLN A 129 8.20 -5.48 4.26
C GLN A 129 8.34 -4.26 3.33
N ALA A 130 7.24 -3.83 2.70
CA ALA A 130 7.24 -2.65 1.84
C ALA A 130 7.49 -1.36 2.62
N GLU A 131 6.92 -1.23 3.82
CA GLU A 131 7.13 -0.08 4.71
C GLU A 131 8.57 -0.05 5.20
N ASN A 132 9.12 -1.18 5.64
CA ASN A 132 10.52 -1.30 6.05
C ASN A 132 11.48 -0.98 4.90
N ALA A 133 11.21 -1.47 3.69
CA ALA A 133 12.00 -1.14 2.50
C ALA A 133 11.89 0.35 2.11
N ALA A 134 10.70 0.94 2.24
CA ALA A 134 10.49 2.37 1.97
C ALA A 134 11.26 3.24 2.98
N VAL A 135 11.20 2.92 4.28
CA VAL A 135 11.98 3.59 5.33
C VAL A 135 13.48 3.48 5.05
N GLN A 136 13.95 2.28 4.68
CA GLN A 136 15.37 2.06 4.37
C GLN A 136 15.85 2.89 3.18
N THR A 137 14.98 3.22 2.22
CA THR A 137 15.32 3.97 0.99
C THR A 137 14.93 5.44 1.02
N GLN A 138 14.31 5.89 2.11
CA GLN A 138 13.74 7.23 2.25
C GLN A 138 14.80 8.32 2.18
N LEU A 139 15.95 8.15 2.82
CA LEU A 139 17.02 9.15 2.87
C LEU A 139 17.49 9.57 1.48
N ILE A 140 17.94 8.60 0.66
CA ILE A 140 18.51 8.89 -0.66
C ILE A 140 17.44 9.50 -1.57
N THR A 141 16.20 9.02 -1.47
CA THR A 141 15.07 9.59 -2.21
C THR A 141 14.81 11.05 -1.83
N GLN A 142 14.84 11.39 -0.54
CA GLN A 142 14.70 12.76 -0.05
C GLN A 142 15.87 13.64 -0.49
N LEU A 143 17.12 13.17 -0.37
CA LEU A 143 18.30 13.90 -0.83
C LEU A 143 18.20 14.24 -2.32
N GLN A 144 17.80 13.29 -3.16
CA GLN A 144 17.61 13.51 -4.60
C GLN A 144 16.53 14.56 -4.89
N ALA A 145 15.40 14.51 -4.17
CA ALA A 145 14.32 15.48 -4.34
C ALA A 145 14.74 16.91 -3.97
N VAL A 146 15.44 17.08 -2.84
CA VAL A 146 15.93 18.40 -2.43
C VAL A 146 17.02 18.92 -3.38
N LEU A 147 17.95 18.07 -3.81
CA LEU A 147 18.97 18.46 -4.79
C LEU A 147 18.38 18.90 -6.14
N LEU A 148 17.28 18.27 -6.58
CA LEU A 148 16.55 18.69 -7.78
C LEU A 148 15.90 20.08 -7.59
N SER A 149 15.32 20.36 -6.42
CA SER A 149 14.81 21.69 -6.06
C SER A 149 15.91 22.74 -6.11
N ILE A 150 17.05 22.46 -5.46
CA ILE A 150 18.23 23.34 -5.42
C ILE A 150 18.72 23.65 -6.84
N LYS A 151 18.81 22.62 -7.71
CA LYS A 151 19.22 22.78 -9.10
C LYS A 151 18.28 23.71 -9.85
N HIS A 152 16.97 23.52 -9.71
CA HIS A 152 15.97 24.35 -10.38
C HIS A 152 16.05 25.82 -9.95
N ASN A 153 16.30 26.07 -8.66
CA ASN A 153 16.46 27.42 -8.11
C ASN A 153 17.74 28.12 -8.58
N LEU A 154 18.79 27.36 -8.91
CA LEU A 154 20.07 27.90 -9.40
C LEU A 154 20.10 28.13 -10.92
N GLU A 155 19.27 27.43 -11.70
CA GLU A 155 19.22 27.54 -13.18
C GLU A 155 19.12 28.96 -13.76
N PRO A 156 18.30 29.90 -13.22
CA PRO A 156 18.08 31.20 -13.85
C PRO A 156 19.28 32.16 -13.78
N SER A 157 20.27 31.92 -12.90
CA SER A 157 21.33 32.89 -12.64
C SER A 157 22.58 32.66 -13.48
N LYS A 158 23.17 33.73 -14.04
CA LYS A 158 24.35 33.71 -14.95
C LYS A 158 25.65 34.22 -14.31
N GLN A 159 25.70 34.41 -12.99
CA GLN A 159 26.91 34.88 -12.31
C GLN A 159 27.99 33.77 -12.26
N ALA A 160 29.26 34.13 -12.48
CA ALA A 160 30.38 33.19 -12.53
C ALA A 160 30.54 32.36 -11.23
N GLU A 161 30.29 32.97 -10.07
CA GLU A 161 30.36 32.27 -8.78
C GLU A 161 29.27 31.21 -8.62
N ARG A 162 28.09 31.45 -9.20
CA ARG A 162 26.97 30.51 -9.21
C ARG A 162 27.15 29.39 -10.24
N GLU A 163 27.87 29.63 -11.34
CA GLU A 163 28.26 28.58 -12.28
C GLU A 163 29.20 27.54 -11.64
N ALA A 164 30.16 27.99 -10.83
CA ALA A 164 30.99 27.09 -10.03
C ALA A 164 30.15 26.29 -9.01
N LEU A 165 29.21 26.94 -8.32
CA LEU A 165 28.29 26.26 -7.40
C LEU A 165 27.41 25.21 -8.10
N LYS A 166 26.93 25.49 -9.32
CA LYS A 166 26.18 24.52 -10.15
C LYS A 166 27.02 23.28 -10.48
N SER A 167 28.31 23.47 -10.78
CA SER A 167 29.22 22.36 -11.07
C SER A 167 29.42 21.47 -9.84
N GLU A 168 29.65 22.08 -8.67
CA GLU A 168 29.80 21.36 -7.39
C GLU A 168 28.51 20.61 -7.01
N LEU A 169 27.34 21.25 -7.19
CA LEU A 169 26.04 20.62 -6.99
C LEU A 169 25.83 19.42 -7.91
N LYS A 170 26.22 19.53 -9.18
CA LYS A 170 26.10 18.42 -10.13
C LYS A 170 26.95 17.22 -9.71
N GLN A 171 28.15 17.46 -9.18
CA GLN A 171 28.99 16.41 -8.63
C GLN A 171 28.36 15.75 -7.40
N LEU A 172 27.76 16.53 -6.49
CA LEU A 172 27.04 16.00 -5.34
C LEU A 172 25.82 15.16 -5.76
N MET A 173 25.05 15.63 -6.75
CA MET A 173 23.93 14.86 -7.31
C MET A 173 24.38 13.52 -7.88
N GLU A 174 25.54 13.47 -8.54
CA GLU A 174 26.10 12.23 -9.08
C GLU A 174 26.53 11.28 -7.96
N GLN A 175 27.16 11.80 -6.90
CA GLN A 175 27.52 11.01 -5.72
C GLN A 175 26.29 10.42 -5.01
N VAL A 176 25.22 11.19 -4.84
CA VAL A 176 23.96 10.70 -4.26
C VAL A 176 23.31 9.66 -5.18
N LYS A 177 23.35 9.86 -6.50
CA LYS A 177 22.80 8.90 -7.48
C LYS A 177 23.48 7.53 -7.40
N TYR A 178 24.80 7.50 -7.17
CA TYR A 178 25.56 6.25 -7.06
C TYR A 178 25.78 5.79 -5.61
N SER A 179 25.10 6.42 -4.64
CA SER A 179 25.14 5.99 -3.24
C SER A 179 24.22 4.80 -2.99
N ASP A 180 24.52 4.02 -1.95
CA ASP A 180 23.68 2.89 -1.57
C ASP A 180 22.34 3.41 -1.02
N PRO A 181 21.20 3.05 -1.63
CA PRO A 181 19.90 3.52 -1.19
C PRO A 181 19.50 2.94 0.17
N VAL A 182 20.11 1.85 0.63
CA VAL A 182 19.70 1.16 1.87
C VAL A 182 20.33 1.83 3.08
N SER A 183 19.49 2.23 4.04
CA SER A 183 19.84 2.73 5.36
C SER A 183 19.98 1.60 6.39
N ASN A 184 20.72 1.86 7.47
CA ASN A 184 20.82 0.99 8.65
C ASN A 184 20.49 1.80 9.91
N ALA A 185 19.75 1.20 10.85
CA ALA A 185 19.34 1.83 12.10
C ALA A 185 20.51 2.39 12.94
N SER A 186 21.71 1.80 12.85
CA SER A 186 22.89 2.28 13.58
C SER A 186 23.44 3.62 13.07
N MET A 187 23.03 4.07 11.88
CA MET A 187 23.51 5.31 11.26
C MET A 187 22.50 6.45 11.28
N MET A 188 21.38 6.29 11.99
CA MET A 188 20.30 7.27 12.03
C MET A 188 20.79 8.70 12.30
N ASN A 189 21.75 8.88 13.21
CA ASN A 189 22.36 10.18 13.52
C ASN A 189 23.13 10.80 12.33
N VAL A 190 23.84 10.00 11.55
CA VAL A 190 24.59 10.48 10.37
C VAL A 190 23.61 10.87 9.27
N GLU A 191 22.55 10.09 9.10
CA GLU A 191 21.51 10.33 8.11
C GLU A 191 20.64 11.56 8.44
N GLU A 192 20.31 11.78 9.71
CA GLU A 192 19.66 13.01 10.19
C GLU A 192 20.53 14.24 9.94
N ASN A 193 21.84 14.15 10.19
CA ASN A 193 22.77 15.25 9.91
C ASN A 193 22.83 15.58 8.40
N LEU A 194 22.87 14.56 7.53
CA LEU A 194 22.82 14.75 6.07
C LEU A 194 21.52 15.44 5.63
N LEU A 195 20.38 15.06 6.22
CA LEU A 195 19.10 15.73 5.96
C LEU A 195 19.07 17.16 6.46
N TRP A 196 19.67 17.45 7.61
CA TRP A 196 19.79 18.81 8.10
C TRP A 196 20.64 19.67 7.15
N GLN A 197 21.81 19.18 6.77
CA GLN A 197 22.74 19.89 5.88
C GLN A 197 22.12 20.18 4.50
N ILE A 198 21.41 19.22 3.89
CA ILE A 198 20.79 19.44 2.57
C ILE A 198 19.65 20.47 2.64
N ASN A 199 18.89 20.49 3.73
CA ASN A 199 17.83 21.47 3.94
C ASN A 199 18.42 22.87 4.19
N SER A 200 19.52 22.95 4.93
CA SER A 200 20.27 24.20 5.08
C SER A 200 20.83 24.69 3.75
N LEU A 201 21.31 23.78 2.88
CA LEU A 201 21.78 24.13 1.54
C LEU A 201 20.64 24.69 0.68
N ASP A 202 19.45 24.08 0.71
CA ASP A 202 18.28 24.58 0.00
C ASP A 202 17.86 25.96 0.49
N GLN A 203 17.86 26.20 1.81
CA GLN A 203 17.58 27.52 2.38
C GLN A 203 18.60 28.58 1.92
N CYS A 204 19.90 28.25 1.92
CA CYS A 204 20.95 29.16 1.45
C CYS A 204 20.73 29.51 -0.03
N VAL A 205 20.41 28.52 -0.86
CA VAL A 205 20.15 28.71 -2.29
C VAL A 205 18.87 29.51 -2.55
N GLN A 206 17.81 29.33 -1.76
CA GLN A 206 16.62 30.16 -1.83
C GLN A 206 16.91 31.63 -1.45
N MET A 207 17.80 31.87 -0.49
CA MET A 207 18.23 33.23 -0.14
C MET A 207 19.05 33.86 -1.26
N LEU A 208 19.96 33.10 -1.89
CA LEU A 208 20.69 33.53 -3.08
C LEU A 208 19.77 33.87 -4.27
N ALA A 209 18.67 33.14 -4.44
CA ALA A 209 17.69 33.45 -5.47
C ALA A 209 16.98 34.80 -5.24
N LYS A 210 16.93 35.29 -3.98
CA LYS A 210 16.30 36.56 -3.60
C LYS A 210 17.27 37.73 -3.56
N ASP A 211 18.54 37.49 -3.23
CA ASP A 211 19.60 38.50 -3.19
C ASP A 211 20.78 38.08 -4.09
N GLU A 212 20.90 38.75 -5.24
CA GLU A 212 21.93 38.45 -6.24
C GLU A 212 23.36 38.81 -5.79
N GLY A 213 23.52 39.61 -4.73
CA GLY A 213 24.82 40.10 -4.25
C GLY A 213 25.39 39.37 -3.03
N ASP A 214 24.71 38.35 -2.51
CA ASP A 214 25.09 37.71 -1.24
C ASP A 214 26.21 36.66 -1.39
N ILE A 215 27.44 37.15 -1.46
CA ILE A 215 28.67 36.32 -1.54
C ILE A 215 28.81 35.39 -0.32
N GLY A 216 28.30 35.79 0.85
CA GLY A 216 28.38 35.00 2.08
C GLY A 216 27.59 33.70 1.99
N ASN A 217 26.39 33.76 1.38
CA ASN A 217 25.57 32.58 1.16
C ASN A 217 26.13 31.67 0.05
N VAL A 218 26.93 32.18 -0.89
CA VAL A 218 27.63 31.34 -1.90
C VAL A 218 28.71 30.49 -1.24
N GLU A 219 29.53 31.08 -0.38
CA GLU A 219 30.60 30.35 0.32
C GLU A 219 30.03 29.34 1.34
N LEU A 220 28.96 29.71 2.05
CA LEU A 220 28.25 28.78 2.94
C LEU A 220 27.65 27.60 2.16
N SER A 221 27.06 27.85 0.99
CA SER A 221 26.52 26.79 0.12
C SER A 221 27.61 25.82 -0.35
N ARG A 222 28.78 26.34 -0.77
CA ARG A 222 29.93 25.48 -1.13
C ARG A 222 30.41 24.64 0.05
N LYS A 223 30.51 25.24 1.23
CA LYS A 223 30.91 24.53 2.45
C LYS A 223 29.93 23.40 2.77
N LEU A 224 28.62 23.67 2.68
CA LEU A 224 27.59 22.65 2.88
C LEU A 224 27.69 21.52 1.85
N ILE A 225 27.94 21.83 0.57
CA ILE A 225 28.15 20.79 -0.46
C ILE A 225 29.35 19.90 -0.10
N ALA A 226 30.47 20.50 0.33
CA ALA A 226 31.66 19.75 0.72
C ALA A 226 31.42 18.88 1.96
N ASP A 227 30.72 19.41 2.97
CA ASP A 227 30.37 18.69 4.19
C ASP A 227 29.43 17.51 3.89
N ILE A 228 28.40 17.72 3.08
CA ILE A 228 27.47 16.66 2.64
C ILE A 228 28.22 15.58 1.87
N SER A 229 29.10 15.97 0.94
CA SER A 229 29.91 15.01 0.16
C SER A 229 30.77 14.13 1.06
N LYS A 230 31.43 14.74 2.05
CA LYS A 230 32.27 14.04 3.03
C LYS A 230 31.45 13.09 3.90
N ASP A 231 30.31 13.55 4.42
CA ASP A 231 29.44 12.73 5.27
C ASP A 231 28.78 11.59 4.48
N LEU A 232 28.48 11.80 3.19
CA LEU A 232 27.97 10.76 2.29
C LEU A 232 29.03 9.66 2.05
N ILE A 233 30.29 10.04 1.84
CA ILE A 233 31.41 9.09 1.70
C ILE A 233 31.59 8.29 3.00
N LYS A 234 31.56 8.96 4.15
CA LYS A 234 31.65 8.33 5.48
C LYS A 234 30.50 7.35 5.73
N ARG A 235 29.26 7.75 5.41
CA ARG A 235 28.09 6.86 5.47
C ARG A 235 28.30 5.62 4.62
N ASN A 236 28.73 5.79 3.36
CA ASN A 236 28.93 4.68 2.44
C ASN A 236 30.06 3.73 2.87
N SER A 237 31.11 4.23 3.55
CA SER A 237 32.15 3.36 4.11
C SER A 237 31.64 2.59 5.33
N GLN A 238 30.93 3.25 6.25
CA GLN A 238 30.33 2.60 7.42
C GLN A 238 29.29 1.54 7.01
N LEU A 239 28.51 1.81 5.95
CA LEU A 239 27.59 0.84 5.38
C LEU A 239 28.27 -0.43 4.89
N LYS A 240 29.48 -0.33 4.31
CA LYS A 240 30.23 -1.51 3.86
C LYS A 240 30.69 -2.38 5.02
N GLU A 241 30.93 -1.80 6.19
CA GLU A 241 31.36 -2.53 7.39
C GLU A 241 30.19 -3.23 8.11
N LEU A 242 28.96 -2.75 7.88
CA LEU A 242 27.74 -3.26 8.51
C LEU A 242 27.01 -4.33 7.67
N LYS A 243 27.51 -4.65 6.48
CA LYS A 243 27.00 -5.70 5.58
C LYS A 243 27.77 -7.01 5.77
#